data_AF-D7DSJ7-F1
#
_entry.id   AF-D7DSJ7-F1
#
_cell.length_a   1.000
_cell.length_b   1.000
_cell.length_c   1.000
_cell.angle_alpha   90.00
_cell.angle_beta   90.00
_cell.angle_gamma   90.00
#
_symmetry.space_group_name_H-M   'P 1'
#
loop_
_entity.id
_entity.type
_entity.pdbx_description
1 polymer ?
#
loop_
_entity_poly.entity_id
_entity_poly.type
_entity_poly.pdbx_seq_one_letter_code
_entity_poly.pdbx_strand_id
1 'polypeptide(L)'
;MKAKRLLNPEPVQEMYKMVQFNSEHKNWSNEVSGLKNNTIREFKENENDIRFKVLDDFMMGEYDKQGLFIRIVDKETVQYFERKITDVSTLYTSNADKLYIISWEPKKED
;
A
#
# COMPACT_ATOMS: atom_id res chain seq x y z
N MET A 1 13.20 -17.99 29.02
CA MET A 1 13.81 -17.99 27.67
C MET A 1 14.10 -19.42 27.25
N LYS A 2 13.49 -19.90 26.15
CA LYS A 2 13.88 -21.13 25.46
C LYS A 2 13.74 -20.88 23.97
N ALA A 3 14.87 -20.91 23.26
CA ALA A 3 14.92 -20.91 21.80
C ALA A 3 14.27 -22.22 21.29
N LYS A 4 13.34 -22.11 20.35
CA LYS A 4 12.79 -23.27 19.63
C LYS A 4 13.52 -23.43 18.30
N ARG A 5 13.91 -24.68 18.06
CA ARG A 5 14.67 -25.23 16.93
C ARG A 5 13.75 -25.28 15.69
N LEU A 6 14.28 -24.89 14.53
CA LEU A 6 13.64 -24.95 13.23
C LEU A 6 13.33 -26.41 12.85
N LEU A 7 12.05 -26.76 12.75
CA LEU A 7 11.57 -27.98 12.12
C LEU A 7 10.37 -27.60 11.25
N ASN A 8 10.56 -27.86 9.95
CA ASN A 8 9.67 -27.62 8.81
C ASN A 8 9.44 -26.14 8.48
N PRO A 9 9.85 -25.65 7.29
CA PRO A 9 9.28 -24.41 6.79
C PRO A 9 7.78 -24.68 6.60
N GLU A 10 6.97 -24.00 7.39
CA GLU A 10 5.56 -23.72 7.09
C GLU A 10 5.40 -23.44 5.58
N PRO A 11 4.30 -23.87 4.94
CA PRO A 11 4.12 -23.72 3.50
C PRO A 11 4.41 -22.27 3.11
N VAL A 12 5.26 -22.11 2.07
CA VAL A 12 5.75 -20.84 1.52
C VAL A 12 4.72 -19.76 1.77
N GLN A 13 5.02 -18.88 2.73
CA GLN A 13 4.22 -17.70 3.02
C GLN A 13 4.06 -16.98 1.68
N GLU A 14 2.87 -17.06 1.08
CA GLU A 14 2.60 -16.41 -0.21
C GLU A 14 3.03 -14.96 -0.06
N MET A 15 4.07 -14.55 -0.80
CA MET A 15 4.54 -13.17 -0.78
C MET A 15 3.46 -12.31 -1.40
N TYR A 16 2.53 -11.81 -0.58
CA TYR A 16 1.60 -10.77 -1.00
C TYR A 16 2.42 -9.63 -1.60
N LYS A 17 2.10 -9.24 -2.83
CA LYS A 17 2.73 -8.07 -3.44
C LYS A 17 2.30 -6.85 -2.62
N MET A 18 3.27 -6.02 -2.23
CA MET A 18 3.06 -4.91 -1.31
C MET A 18 3.77 -3.65 -1.80
N VAL A 19 3.08 -2.52 -1.75
CA VAL A 19 3.67 -1.18 -1.92
C VAL A 19 3.71 -0.45 -0.58
N GLN A 20 4.81 0.23 -0.29
CA GLN A 20 4.98 0.97 0.96
C GLN A 20 5.08 2.47 0.71
N PHE A 21 4.29 3.25 1.45
CA PHE A 21 4.37 4.71 1.46
C PHE A 21 4.51 5.25 2.87
N ASN A 22 5.21 6.37 2.99
CA ASN A 22 5.26 7.15 4.22
C ASN A 22 4.12 8.18 4.21
N SER A 23 3.53 8.44 5.37
CA SER A 23 2.45 9.42 5.55
C SER A 23 2.79 10.34 6.72
N GLU A 24 2.36 11.60 6.62
CA GLU A 24 2.43 12.55 7.73
C GLU A 24 1.46 12.10 8.83
N HIS A 25 1.80 12.31 10.10
CA HIS A 25 1.06 11.77 11.24
C HIS A 25 -0.45 12.11 11.21
N LYS A 26 -0.79 13.34 10.81
CA LYS A 26 -2.20 13.78 10.66
C LYS A 26 -2.95 12.96 9.60
N ASN A 27 -2.34 12.69 8.46
CA ASN A 27 -2.96 11.89 7.40
C ASN A 27 -3.04 10.43 7.81
N TRP A 28 -1.95 9.90 8.36
CA TRP A 28 -1.88 8.55 8.89
C TRP A 28 -2.98 8.26 9.90
N SER A 29 -3.20 9.18 10.85
CA SER A 29 -4.23 9.05 11.89
C SER A 29 -5.66 8.96 11.31
N ASN A 30 -5.95 9.69 10.25
CA ASN A 30 -7.23 9.61 9.54
C ASN A 30 -7.38 8.31 8.72
N GLU A 31 -6.28 7.83 8.15
CA GLU A 31 -6.25 6.60 7.34
C GLU A 31 -6.34 5.34 8.22
N VAL A 32 -5.62 5.28 9.34
CA VAL A 32 -5.61 4.14 10.26
C VAL A 32 -6.93 3.98 11.01
N SER A 33 -7.59 5.10 11.33
CA SER A 33 -8.90 5.11 12.00
C SER A 33 -10.04 4.62 11.11
N GLY A 34 -9.83 4.57 9.78
CA GLY A 34 -10.86 4.19 8.81
C GLY A 34 -11.81 5.31 8.43
N LEU A 35 -11.61 6.54 8.94
CA LEU A 35 -12.33 7.73 8.49
C LEU A 35 -12.11 7.98 6.99
N LYS A 36 -10.94 7.60 6.49
CA LYS A 36 -10.57 7.64 5.08
C LYS A 36 -10.03 6.28 4.65
N ASN A 37 -10.60 5.72 3.59
CA ASN A 37 -10.19 4.42 3.03
C ASN A 37 -9.42 4.55 1.71
N ASN A 38 -8.70 5.67 1.54
CA ASN A 38 -7.85 5.92 0.39
C ASN A 38 -6.66 6.82 0.73
N THR A 39 -5.66 6.85 -0.14
CA THR A 39 -4.57 7.83 -0.13
C THR A 39 -4.37 8.43 -1.52
N ILE A 40 -3.81 9.64 -1.56
CA ILE A 40 -3.36 10.27 -2.80
C ILE A 40 -1.83 10.28 -2.77
N ARG A 41 -1.19 9.88 -3.87
CA ARG A 41 0.27 9.87 -4.04
C ARG A 41 0.64 10.54 -5.36
N GLU A 42 1.56 11.48 -5.29
CA GLU A 42 2.11 12.15 -6.47
C GLU A 42 3.30 11.34 -7.00
N PHE A 43 3.29 11.11 -8.30
CA PHE A 43 4.39 10.53 -9.06
C PHE A 43 4.92 11.57 -10.03
N LYS A 44 6.22 11.80 -9.97
CA LYS A 44 6.93 12.66 -10.91
C LYS A 44 7.66 11.78 -11.91
N GLU A 45 7.49 12.03 -13.21
CA GLU A 45 8.03 11.14 -14.25
C GLU A 45 9.56 11.00 -14.21
N ASN A 46 10.26 11.98 -13.63
CA ASN A 46 11.70 11.94 -13.43
C ASN A 46 12.15 11.05 -12.25
N GLU A 47 11.22 10.52 -11.45
CA GLU A 47 11.51 9.62 -10.35
C GLU A 47 11.29 8.17 -10.79
N ASN A 48 12.34 7.35 -10.78
CA ASN A 48 12.22 5.91 -11.05
C ASN A 48 11.72 5.19 -9.79
N ASP A 49 10.44 5.41 -9.46
CA ASP A 49 9.79 4.82 -8.29
C ASP A 49 8.96 3.59 -8.67
N ILE A 50 9.53 2.42 -8.37
CA ILE A 50 8.94 1.12 -8.66
C ILE A 50 7.55 0.90 -8.05
N ARG A 51 7.19 1.65 -6.99
CA ARG A 51 5.87 1.55 -6.36
C ARG A 51 4.76 1.94 -7.32
N PHE A 52 4.99 2.95 -8.16
CA PHE A 52 3.99 3.41 -9.11
C PHE A 52 3.87 2.49 -10.32
N LYS A 53 4.97 1.86 -10.75
CA LYS A 53 4.91 0.77 -11.74
C LYS A 53 4.05 -0.39 -11.24
N VAL A 54 4.21 -0.78 -9.97
CA VAL A 54 3.38 -1.84 -9.36
C VAL A 54 1.89 -1.45 -9.34
N LEU A 55 1.58 -0.16 -9.14
CA LEU A 55 0.21 0.35 -9.19
C LEU A 55 -0.35 0.37 -10.61
N ASP A 56 0.45 0.76 -11.61
CA ASP A 56 0.08 0.69 -13.03
C ASP A 56 -0.20 -0.77 -13.45
N ASP A 57 0.67 -1.71 -13.09
CA ASP A 57 0.49 -3.13 -13.37
C ASP A 57 -0.80 -3.67 -12.67
N PHE A 58 -1.12 -3.19 -11.46
CA PHE A 58 -2.39 -3.52 -10.78
C PHE A 58 -3.61 -3.02 -11.56
N MET A 59 -3.58 -1.79 -12.07
CA MET A 59 -4.65 -1.24 -12.91
C MET A 59 -4.85 -2.04 -14.21
N MET A 60 -3.77 -2.64 -14.74
CA MET A 60 -3.82 -3.50 -15.93
C MET A 60 -4.31 -4.92 -15.65
N GLY A 61 -4.51 -5.28 -14.38
CA GLY A 61 -5.05 -6.59 -13.98
C GLY A 61 -4.00 -7.67 -13.70
N GLU A 62 -2.71 -7.33 -13.60
CA GLU A 62 -1.59 -8.28 -13.40
C GLU A 62 -1.50 -8.90 -11.97
N TYR A 63 -2.53 -8.69 -11.15
CA TYR A 63 -2.55 -9.00 -9.71
C TYR A 63 -3.80 -9.80 -9.33
N ASP A 64 -4.08 -10.83 -10.09
CA ASP A 64 -5.21 -11.73 -9.92
C ASP A 64 -4.90 -12.89 -8.93
N LYS A 65 -5.90 -13.18 -8.09
CA LYS A 65 -5.95 -14.11 -6.93
C LYS A 65 -5.42 -13.61 -5.59
N GLN A 66 -4.19 -13.09 -5.48
CA GLN A 66 -3.63 -12.68 -4.17
C GLN A 66 -3.87 -11.20 -3.82
N GLY A 67 -4.22 -10.37 -4.81
CA GLY A 67 -4.42 -8.93 -4.65
C GLY A 67 -3.12 -8.16 -4.38
N LEU A 68 -3.21 -6.84 -4.36
CA LEU A 68 -2.12 -5.94 -4.00
C LEU A 68 -2.42 -5.32 -2.63
N PHE A 69 -1.41 -5.24 -1.76
CA PHE A 69 -1.52 -4.61 -0.46
C PHE A 69 -0.74 -3.29 -0.42
N ILE A 70 -1.23 -2.36 0.39
CA ILE A 70 -0.53 -1.12 0.71
C ILE A 70 -0.15 -1.12 2.18
N ARG A 71 1.11 -0.76 2.47
CA ARG A 71 1.59 -0.43 3.81
C ARG A 71 1.78 1.07 3.91
N ILE A 72 1.15 1.68 4.90
CA ILE A 72 1.34 3.10 5.21
C ILE A 72 2.07 3.23 6.54
N VAL A 73 3.25 3.85 6.50
CA VAL A 73 4.11 4.08 7.66
C VAL A 73 3.98 5.53 8.11
N ASP A 74 3.75 5.75 9.40
CA ASP A 74 3.84 7.07 10.02
C ASP A 74 5.31 7.50 10.09
N LYS A 75 5.63 8.66 9.52
CA LYS A 75 7.00 9.20 9.53
C LYS A 75 7.50 9.52 10.94
N GLU A 76 6.61 9.88 11.86
CA GLU A 76 7.00 10.32 13.21
C GLU A 76 7.18 9.14 14.16
N THR A 77 6.22 8.22 14.17
CA THR A 77 6.18 7.12 15.15
C THR A 77 6.76 5.81 14.62
N VAL A 78 6.99 5.70 13.31
CA VAL A 78 7.41 4.46 12.62
C VAL A 78 6.38 3.32 12.75
N GLN A 79 5.18 3.61 13.28
CA GLN A 79 4.05 2.68 13.26
C GLN A 79 3.51 2.55 11.85
N TYR A 80 2.89 1.41 11.55
CA TYR A 80 2.32 1.17 10.22
C TYR A 80 0.99 0.43 10.30
N PHE A 81 0.21 0.56 9.24
CA PHE A 81 -0.94 -0.31 8.98
C PHE A 81 -0.89 -0.83 7.54
N GLU A 82 -1.58 -1.94 7.31
CA GLU A 82 -1.69 -2.59 6.01
C GLU A 82 -3.14 -2.72 5.60
N ARG A 83 -3.41 -2.53 4.30
CA ARG A 83 -4.74 -2.68 3.71
C ARG A 83 -4.64 -3.31 2.34
N LYS A 84 -5.67 -4.05 1.95
CA LYS A 84 -5.79 -4.63 0.62
C LYS A 84 -6.36 -3.58 -0.34
N ILE A 85 -5.63 -3.28 -1.39
CA ILE A 85 -6.03 -2.33 -2.43
C ILE A 85 -7.22 -2.91 -3.20
N THR A 86 -8.23 -2.08 -3.41
CA THR A 86 -9.46 -2.43 -4.15
C THR A 86 -9.54 -1.73 -5.48
N ASP A 87 -9.02 -0.51 -5.57
CA ASP A 87 -9.04 0.32 -6.77
C ASP A 87 -7.83 1.26 -6.79
N VAL A 88 -7.33 1.54 -7.99
CA VAL A 88 -6.32 2.56 -8.25
C VAL A 88 -6.80 3.39 -9.44
N SER A 89 -6.92 4.69 -9.23
CA SER A 89 -7.29 5.66 -10.26
C SER A 89 -6.17 6.68 -10.44
N THR A 90 -5.95 7.15 -11.66
CA THR A 90 -4.92 8.16 -11.96
C THR A 90 -5.54 9.44 -12.52
N LEU A 91 -4.97 10.58 -12.12
CA LEU A 91 -5.25 11.90 -12.69
C LEU A 91 -3.93 12.51 -13.17
N TYR A 92 -3.96 13.14 -14.34
CA TYR A 92 -2.81 13.90 -14.84
C TYR A 92 -2.85 15.32 -14.31
N THR A 93 -1.71 15.82 -13.87
CA THR A 93 -1.52 17.25 -13.57
C THR A 93 -1.07 18.00 -14.82
N SER A 94 -1.02 19.33 -14.74
CA SER A 94 -0.60 20.19 -15.86
C SER A 94 0.84 19.96 -16.32
N ASN A 95 1.67 19.27 -15.53
CA ASN A 95 3.11 19.10 -15.77
C ASN A 95 3.51 17.67 -16.17
N ALA A 96 2.56 16.86 -16.66
CA ALA A 96 2.73 15.42 -16.91
C ALA A 96 2.98 14.56 -15.64
N ASP A 97 2.97 15.15 -14.45
CA ASP A 97 2.93 14.37 -13.20
C ASP A 97 1.60 13.63 -13.07
N LYS A 98 1.61 12.51 -12.36
CA LYS A 98 0.42 11.70 -12.09
C LYS A 98 0.07 11.74 -10.61
N LEU A 99 -1.20 11.94 -10.31
CA LEU A 99 -1.78 11.69 -8.99
C LEU A 99 -2.43 10.32 -8.99
N TYR A 100 -1.97 9.44 -8.13
CA TYR A 100 -2.56 8.13 -7.87
C TYR A 100 -3.50 8.24 -6.68
N ILE A 101 -4.77 7.90 -6.90
CA ILE A 101 -5.77 7.71 -5.86
C ILE A 101 -5.86 6.21 -5.61
N ILE A 102 -5.40 5.77 -4.44
CA ILE A 102 -5.32 4.36 -4.07
C ILE A 102 -6.36 4.10 -2.99
N SER A 103 -7.37 3.31 -3.32
CA SER A 103 -8.48 2.94 -2.43
C SER A 103 -8.29 1.51 -1.91
N TRP A 104 -8.79 1.22 -0.71
CA TRP A 104 -8.65 -0.10 -0.09
C TRP A 104 -9.91 -0.57 0.65
N GLU A 105 -9.93 -1.86 0.99
CA GLU A 105 -11.02 -2.45 1.77
C GLU A 105 -11.19 -1.71 3.12
N PRO A 106 -12.43 -1.30 3.48
CA PRO A 106 -12.70 -0.65 4.76
C PRO A 106 -12.20 -1.49 5.94
N LYS A 107 -11.85 -0.80 7.03
CA LYS A 107 -11.59 -1.49 8.29
C LYS A 107 -12.86 -2.28 8.68
N LYS A 108 -12.73 -3.59 8.87
CA LYS A 108 -13.83 -4.39 9.40
C LYS A 108 -14.11 -3.94 10.83
N GLU A 109 -15.37 -3.68 11.14
CA GLU A 109 -15.82 -3.48 12.52
C GLU A 109 -15.84 -4.86 13.19
N ASP A 110 -15.11 -4.99 14.31
CA ASP A 110 -15.11 -6.18 15.17
C ASP A 110 -16.32 -6.15 16.12
#